data_AF-A0A3A8PQM2-F1
#
_entry.id   AF-A0A3A8PQM2-F1
#
_cell.length_a   1.000
_cell.length_b   1.000
_cell.length_c   1.000
_cell.angle_alpha   90.00
_cell.angle_beta   90.00
_cell.angle_gamma   90.00
#
_symmetry.space_group_name_H-M   'P 1'
#
loop_
_entity.id
_entity.type
_entity.pdbx_description
1 polymer ?
#
loop_
_entity_poly.entity_id
_entity_poly.type
_entity_poly.pdbx_seq_one_letter_code
_entity_poly.pdbx_strand_id
1 'polypeptide(L)'
;MTLPAASRRFQWFSQGVLVYTLGVILWGAFVRATGSGAGCGDHWPVCNGDVVPRAPTVQTLIEYTHRLTSGLATVLAVALYVWARRAVPQAHPA
;
A
#
# COMPACT_ATOMS: atom_id res chain seq x y z
N MET A 1 -27.40 -7.18 -13.79
CA MET A 1 -26.09 -6.49 -13.75
C MET A 1 -24.99 -7.53 -13.91
N THR A 2 -24.71 -7.95 -15.14
CA THR A 2 -23.59 -8.84 -15.45
C THR A 2 -22.41 -7.97 -15.86
N LEU A 3 -21.50 -7.70 -14.92
CA LEU A 3 -20.23 -7.07 -15.27
C LEU A 3 -19.54 -7.94 -16.34
N PRO A 4 -18.98 -7.36 -17.42
CA PRO A 4 -18.17 -8.13 -18.36
C PRO A 4 -17.13 -8.90 -17.56
N ALA A 5 -16.92 -10.18 -17.87
CA ALA A 5 -15.95 -11.02 -17.17
C ALA A 5 -14.57 -10.37 -17.28
N ALA A 6 -14.18 -9.60 -16.25
CA ALA A 6 -12.88 -8.95 -16.21
C ALA A 6 -11.82 -10.03 -16.40
N SER A 7 -10.78 -9.74 -17.18
CA SER A 7 -9.76 -10.74 -17.49
C SER A 7 -9.28 -11.44 -16.22
N ARG A 8 -9.06 -12.76 -16.26
CA ARG A 8 -8.58 -13.53 -15.10
C ARG A 8 -7.36 -12.87 -14.44
N ARG A 9 -6.47 -12.28 -15.26
CA ARG A 9 -5.29 -11.52 -14.81
C ARG A 9 -5.66 -10.30 -13.96
N PHE A 10 -6.61 -9.49 -14.41
CA PHE A 10 -7.07 -8.32 -13.67
C PHE A 10 -7.73 -8.70 -12.34
N GLN A 11 -8.55 -9.76 -12.32
CA GLN A 11 -9.17 -10.25 -11.10
C GLN A 11 -8.12 -10.71 -10.07
N TRP A 12 -7.17 -11.55 -10.48
CA TRP A 12 -6.09 -12.02 -9.61
C TRP A 12 -5.23 -10.87 -9.08
N PHE A 13 -4.91 -9.90 -9.93
CA PHE A 13 -4.19 -8.70 -9.51
C PHE A 13 -4.99 -7.91 -8.47
N SER A 14 -6.28 -7.67 -8.72
CA SER A 14 -7.17 -6.92 -7.80
C SER A 14 -7.28 -7.62 -6.44
N GLN A 15 -7.45 -8.95 -6.44
CA GLN A 15 -7.47 -9.76 -5.21
C GLN A 15 -6.12 -9.71 -4.47
N GLY A 16 -5.01 -9.74 -5.20
CA GLY A 16 -3.67 -9.58 -4.63
C GLY A 16 -3.49 -8.22 -3.94
N VAL A 17 -3.91 -7.13 -4.60
CA VAL A 17 -3.86 -5.78 -4.01
C VAL A 17 -4.75 -5.68 -2.76
N LEU A 18 -5.93 -6.29 -2.77
CA LEU A 18 -6.83 -6.34 -1.61
C LEU A 18 -6.16 -7.05 -0.42
N VAL A 19 -5.69 -8.28 -0.62
CA VAL A 19 -5.05 -9.08 0.44
C VAL A 19 -3.80 -8.36 0.98
N TYR A 20 -2.99 -7.79 0.10
CA TYR A 20 -1.82 -7.01 0.48
C TYR A 20 -2.21 -5.81 1.35
N THR A 21 -3.20 -5.03 0.93
CA THR A 21 -3.67 -3.85 1.67
C THR A 21 -4.19 -4.22 3.05
N LEU A 22 -4.93 -5.32 3.18
CA LEU A 22 -5.37 -5.84 4.48
C LEU A 22 -4.18 -6.20 5.37
N GLY A 23 -3.14 -6.82 4.82
CA GLY A 23 -1.88 -7.07 5.53
C GLY A 23 -1.20 -5.79 6.03
N VAL A 24 -1.15 -4.74 5.19
CA VAL A 24 -0.59 -3.43 5.57
C VAL A 24 -1.40 -2.78 6.70
N ILE A 25 -2.73 -2.87 6.66
CA ILE A 25 -3.62 -2.36 7.71
C ILE A 25 -3.36 -3.08 9.04
N LEU A 26 -3.27 -4.41 9.01
CA LEU A 26 -2.94 -5.22 10.19
C LEU A 26 -1.57 -4.86 10.76
N TRP A 27 -0.57 -4.66 9.90
CA TRP A 27 0.75 -4.20 10.33
C TRP A 27 0.70 -2.80 10.94
N GLY A 28 -0.09 -1.88 10.40
CA GLY A 28 -0.33 -0.56 10.99
C GLY A 28 -0.98 -0.64 12.38
N ALA A 29 -1.91 -1.56 12.58
CA ALA A 29 -2.48 -1.84 13.90
C ALA A 29 -1.41 -2.37 14.88
N PHE A 30 -0.51 -3.23 14.41
CA PHE A 30 0.62 -3.73 15.19
C PHE A 30 1.62 -2.61 15.59
N VAL A 31 1.93 -1.68 14.67
CA VAL A 31 2.75 -0.49 14.98
C VAL A 31 2.15 0.30 16.13
N ARG A 32 0.83 0.49 16.12
CA ARG A 32 0.11 1.20 17.18
C ARG A 32 0.12 0.42 18.50
N ALA A 33 -0.15 -0.88 18.45
CA ALA A 33 -0.17 -1.75 19.62
C ALA A 33 1.20 -1.83 20.33
N THR A 34 2.30 -1.76 19.56
CA THR A 34 3.67 -1.78 20.10
C THR A 34 4.19 -0.40 20.51
N GLY A 35 3.41 0.67 20.35
CA GLY A 35 3.88 2.04 20.62
C GLY A 35 4.98 2.52 19.66
N SER A 36 5.11 1.90 18.49
CA SER A 36 6.17 2.19 17.52
C SER A 36 5.82 3.31 16.53
N GLY A 37 4.67 3.98 16.70
CA GLY A 37 4.16 4.97 15.75
C GLY A 37 4.98 6.27 15.62
N ALA A 38 6.02 6.44 16.45
CA ALA A 38 6.95 7.57 16.42
C ALA A 38 8.42 7.13 16.26
N GLY A 39 8.67 5.89 15.83
CA GLY A 39 10.01 5.35 15.58
C GLY A 39 10.81 6.04 14.45
N CYS A 40 10.14 6.72 13.50
CA CYS A 40 10.76 7.45 12.38
C CYS A 40 10.58 8.98 12.43
N GLY A 41 9.88 9.50 13.46
CA GLY A 41 9.51 10.91 13.56
C GLY A 41 8.58 11.41 12.43
N ASP A 42 8.44 12.72 12.29
CA ASP A 42 7.43 13.33 11.41
C ASP A 42 7.87 13.49 9.94
N HIS A 43 9.09 13.08 9.62
CA HIS A 43 9.65 13.22 8.28
C HIS A 43 9.17 12.08 7.40
N TRP A 44 8.78 12.35 6.15
CA TRP A 44 8.48 11.33 5.13
C TRP A 44 8.91 11.92 3.78
N PRO A 45 9.62 11.18 2.90
CA PRO A 45 9.83 9.72 2.92
C PRO A 45 11.04 9.25 3.75
N VAL A 46 11.87 10.15 4.26
CA VAL A 46 13.03 9.82 5.10
C VAL A 46 12.61 9.46 6.53
N CYS A 47 13.32 8.55 7.18
CA CYS A 47 13.12 8.13 8.57
C CYS A 47 14.33 8.61 9.39
N ASN A 48 14.13 9.57 10.30
CA ASN A 48 15.20 10.20 11.07
C ASN A 48 16.37 10.77 10.23
N GLY A 49 16.06 11.33 9.04
CA GLY A 49 17.06 11.91 8.14
C GLY A 49 17.66 10.93 7.13
N ASP A 50 17.43 9.63 7.28
CA ASP A 50 17.93 8.59 6.37
C ASP A 50 16.80 7.95 5.56
N VAL A 51 17.05 7.61 4.29
CA VAL A 51 16.11 6.80 3.49
C VAL A 51 16.08 5.35 3.96
N VAL A 52 17.26 4.79 4.29
CA VAL A 52 17.41 3.46 4.88
C VAL A 52 18.08 3.65 6.23
N PRO A 53 17.41 3.38 7.36
CA PRO A 53 17.98 3.60 8.67
C PRO A 53 19.18 2.67 8.88
N ARG A 54 20.35 3.24 9.20
CA ARG A 54 21.61 2.48 9.34
C ARG A 54 21.80 1.84 10.70
N ALA A 55 21.23 2.42 11.75
CA ALA A 55 21.25 1.89 13.12
C ALA A 55 19.84 1.98 13.74
N PRO A 56 18.85 1.24 13.22
CA PRO A 56 17.47 1.36 13.66
C PRO A 56 17.28 0.78 15.06
N THR A 57 16.50 1.48 15.89
CA THR A 57 15.86 0.83 17.04
C THR A 57 14.78 -0.14 16.55
N VAL A 58 14.29 -1.03 17.43
CA VAL A 58 13.18 -1.93 17.08
C VAL A 58 11.94 -1.14 16.65
N GLN A 59 11.62 -0.04 17.35
CA GLN A 59 10.49 0.83 16.99
C GLN A 59 10.67 1.47 15.61
N THR A 60 11.88 1.97 15.32
CA THR A 60 12.24 2.51 14.00
C THR A 60 12.05 1.47 12.90
N LEU A 61 12.49 0.23 13.13
CA LEU A 61 12.36 -0.86 12.16
C LEU A 61 10.89 -1.22 11.90
N ILE A 62 10.06 -1.26 12.95
CA ILE A 62 8.63 -1.55 12.86
C ILE A 62 7.91 -0.47 12.04
N GLU A 63 8.13 0.81 12.36
CA GLU A 63 7.49 1.92 11.65
C GLU A 63 8.01 2.05 10.22
N TYR A 64 9.31 1.91 10.00
CA TYR A 64 9.92 1.97 8.67
C TYR A 64 9.34 0.89 7.75
N THR A 65 9.18 -0.34 8.24
CA THR A 65 8.55 -1.44 7.50
C THR A 65 7.10 -1.11 7.15
N HIS A 66 6.36 -0.48 8.06
CA HIS A 66 4.99 -0.02 7.78
C HIS A 66 4.96 1.05 6.68
N ARG A 67 5.87 2.02 6.72
CA ARG A 67 5.98 3.09 5.71
C ARG A 67 6.32 2.54 4.33
N LEU A 68 7.28 1.62 4.25
CA LEU A 68 7.66 0.96 2.99
C LEU A 68 6.50 0.19 2.38
N THR A 69 5.83 -0.64 3.19
CA THR A 69 4.71 -1.45 2.72
C THR A 69 3.50 -0.59 2.33
N SER A 70 3.24 0.49 3.05
CA SER A 70 2.23 1.48 2.68
C SER A 70 2.55 2.18 1.35
N GLY A 71 3.81 2.56 1.14
CA GLY A 71 4.26 3.14 -0.13
C GLY A 71 4.05 2.19 -1.31
N LEU A 72 4.39 0.92 -1.15
CA LEU A 72 4.10 -0.10 -2.16
C LEU A 72 2.59 -0.28 -2.38
N ALA A 73 1.77 -0.26 -1.33
CA ALA A 73 0.32 -0.34 -1.45
C ALA A 73 -0.24 0.80 -2.31
N THR A 74 0.26 2.03 -2.12
CA THR A 74 -0.11 3.19 -2.95
C THR A 74 0.24 2.98 -4.41
N VAL A 75 1.45 2.51 -4.72
CA VAL A 75 1.88 2.23 -6.09
C VAL A 75 0.98 1.16 -6.74
N LEU A 76 0.69 0.08 -6.02
CA LEU A 76 -0.20 -0.99 -6.48
C LEU A 76 -1.62 -0.49 -6.72
N ALA A 77 -2.16 0.37 -5.85
CA ALA A 77 -3.47 0.97 -5.99
C ALA A 77 -3.55 1.88 -7.24
N VAL A 78 -2.52 2.70 -7.48
CA VAL A 78 -2.43 3.53 -8.69
C VAL A 78 -2.36 2.65 -9.94
N ALA A 79 -1.55 1.59 -9.93
CA ALA A 79 -1.47 0.64 -11.04
C ALA A 79 -2.83 -0.03 -11.31
N LEU A 80 -3.53 -0.45 -10.25
CA LEU A 80 -4.88 -1.02 -10.34
C LEU A 80 -5.87 -0.03 -10.94
N TYR A 81 -5.86 1.22 -10.48
CA TYR A 81 -6.71 2.29 -11.03
C TYR A 81 -6.46 2.53 -12.51
N VAL A 82 -5.19 2.69 -12.90
CA VAL A 82 -4.81 2.92 -14.30
C VAL A 82 -5.20 1.74 -15.18
N TRP A 83 -5.00 0.50 -14.73
CA TRP A 83 -5.41 -0.70 -15.47
C TRP A 83 -6.93 -0.77 -15.60
N ALA A 84 -7.68 -0.51 -14.52
CA ALA A 84 -9.13 -0.51 -14.54
C ALA A 84 -9.69 0.50 -15.56
N ARG A 85 -9.12 1.72 -15.60
CA ARG A 85 -9.50 2.77 -16.57
C ARG A 85 -9.20 2.42 -18.02
N ARG A 86 -8.19 1.59 -18.28
CA ARG A 86 -7.86 1.09 -19.63
C ARG A 86 -8.68 -0.14 -20.02
N ALA A 87 -9.05 -0.97 -19.05
CA ALA A 87 -9.82 -2.20 -19.27
C ALA A 87 -11.32 -1.92 -19.47
N VAL A 88 -11.83 -0.81 -18.91
CA VAL A 88 -13.21 -0.35 -19.10
C VAL A 88 -13.19 0.87 -20.03
N PRO A 89 -13.60 0.74 -21.30
CA PRO A 89 -13.77 1.89 -22.18
C PRO A 89 -14.71 2.91 -21.50
N GLN A 90 -14.35 4.19 -21.54
CA GLN A 90 -15.24 5.27 -21.09
C GLN A 90 -16.55 5.15 -21.87
N ALA A 91 -17.65 4.77 -21.24
CA ALA A 91 -18.96 4.97 -21.84
C ALA A 91 -19.16 6.48 -21.97
N HIS A 92 -19.24 7.00 -23.21
CA HIS A 92 -19.53 8.41 -23.45
C HIS A 92 -20.90 8.73 -22.83
N PRO A 93 -21.01 9.68 -21.88
CA PRO A 93 -22.31 10.18 -21.47
C PRO A 93 -22.93 10.90 -22.68
N ALA A 94 -24.11 10.43 -23.09
CA ALA A 94 -24.94 11.04 -24.13
C ALA A 94 -25.56 12.36 -23.65
#